data_AF-A0A914VXN5-F1
#
_entry.id   AF-A0A914VXN5-F1
#
_cell.length_a   1.000
_cell.length_b   1.000
_cell.length_c   1.000
_cell.angle_alpha   90.00
_cell.angle_beta   90.00
_cell.angle_gamma   90.00
#
_symmetry.space_group_name_H-M   'P 1'
#
loop_
_entity.id
_entity.type
_entity.pdbx_description
1 polymer ?
#
loop_
_entity_poly.entity_id
_entity_poly.type
_entity_poly.pdbx_seq_one_letter_code
_entity_poly.pdbx_strand_id
1 'polypeptide(L)'
;MDIQTSGIYDDRPDFTLIVQPFLVNTTQPPKTADGKIDLSFFAPDCFHFSQYGHALMAKALWNNMVQPIGAKATVVNFSDPTTSLLCPASSCPFIRTTKNSANCAHYLTPAK
;
A
#
# COMPACT_ATOMS: atom_id res chain seq x y z
N MET A 1 19.13 -0.98 6.39
CA MET A 1 19.57 -1.15 4.99
C MET A 1 18.39 -1.78 4.26
N ASP A 2 17.70 -1.00 3.43
CA ASP A 2 16.42 -1.40 2.86
C ASP A 2 16.65 -2.19 1.56
N ILE A 3 16.11 -3.41 1.46
CA ILE A 3 16.35 -4.31 0.32
C ILE A 3 15.92 -3.68 -1.02
N GLN A 4 14.91 -2.79 -0.97
CA GLN A 4 14.42 -2.00 -2.09
C GLN A 4 15.51 -1.15 -2.76
N THR A 5 16.45 -0.60 -1.99
CA THR A 5 17.48 0.33 -2.50
C THR A 5 18.86 -0.32 -2.58
N SER A 6 18.93 -1.65 -2.48
CA SER A 6 20.19 -2.39 -2.48
C SER A 6 20.83 -2.55 -3.87
N GLY A 7 20.05 -2.33 -4.94
CA GLY A 7 20.48 -2.50 -6.33
C GLY A 7 20.52 -3.96 -6.83
N ILE A 8 20.35 -4.95 -5.94
CA ILE A 8 20.45 -6.38 -6.30
C ILE A 8 19.35 -6.86 -7.26
N TYR A 9 18.29 -6.06 -7.45
CA TYR A 9 17.15 -6.33 -8.32
C TYR A 9 17.06 -5.38 -9.53
N ASP A 10 18.08 -4.53 -9.75
CA ASP A 10 18.12 -3.54 -10.83
C ASP A 10 18.88 -4.05 -12.07
N ASP A 11 19.00 -5.37 -12.22
CA ASP A 11 19.74 -6.06 -13.30
C ASP A 11 18.97 -6.10 -14.64
N ARG A 12 17.66 -5.85 -14.61
CA ARG A 12 16.78 -5.86 -15.78
C ARG A 12 15.80 -4.67 -15.80
N PRO A 13 15.45 -4.16 -16.99
CA PRO A 13 14.62 -2.94 -17.10
C PRO A 13 13.14 -3.17 -16.76
N ASP A 14 12.65 -4.39 -16.86
CA ASP A 14 11.24 -4.82 -16.74
C ASP A 14 10.87 -5.40 -15.36
N PHE A 15 11.78 -5.30 -14.39
CA PHE A 15 11.52 -5.65 -12.98
C PHE A 15 11.89 -4.49 -12.05
N THR A 16 11.26 -4.47 -10.88
CA THR A 16 11.61 -3.57 -9.77
C THR A 16 11.04 -4.14 -8.46
N LEU A 17 11.78 -3.98 -7.36
CA LEU A 17 11.32 -4.36 -6.03
C LEU A 17 10.85 -3.12 -5.27
N ILE A 18 9.64 -3.15 -4.71
CA ILE A 18 9.09 -2.05 -3.90
C ILE A 18 8.51 -2.60 -2.59
N VAL A 19 8.98 -2.06 -1.47
CA VAL A 19 8.46 -2.32 -0.12
C VAL A 19 7.24 -1.44 0.12
N GLN A 20 6.17 -2.01 0.69
CA GLN A 20 4.94 -1.30 1.01
C GLN A 20 4.82 -1.15 2.54
N PRO A 21 5.16 0.00 3.13
CA PRO A 21 5.32 0.15 4.58
C PRO A 21 4.01 0.35 5.37
N PHE A 22 2.84 0.08 4.80
CA PHE A 22 1.54 0.43 5.43
C PHE A 22 1.26 -0.24 6.79
N LEU A 23 2.05 -1.25 7.17
CA LEU A 23 1.97 -1.89 8.50
C LEU A 23 3.07 -1.46 9.47
N VAL A 24 4.10 -0.71 9.04
CA VAL A 24 5.28 -0.42 9.86
C VAL A 24 4.92 0.30 11.17
N ASN A 25 4.01 1.26 11.11
CA ASN A 25 3.53 2.03 12.28
C ASN A 25 2.07 1.68 12.65
N THR A 26 1.49 0.65 12.05
CA THR A 26 0.13 0.20 12.37
C THR A 26 0.18 -0.81 13.50
N THR A 27 0.20 -0.32 14.75
CA THR A 27 0.43 -1.16 15.95
C THR A 27 -0.85 -1.46 16.74
N GLN A 28 -2.00 -0.92 16.33
CA GLN A 28 -3.26 -1.08 17.03
C GLN A 28 -4.20 -1.99 16.22
N PRO A 29 -4.84 -2.99 16.85
CA PRO A 29 -5.87 -3.76 16.17
C PRO A 29 -7.08 -2.86 15.87
N PRO A 30 -7.88 -3.20 14.84
CA PRO A 30 -9.10 -2.49 14.54
C PRO A 30 -10.07 -2.57 15.72
N LYS A 31 -10.85 -1.50 15.90
CA LYS A 31 -11.83 -1.39 16.97
C LYS A 31 -13.23 -1.19 16.41
N THR A 32 -14.20 -1.76 17.10
CA THR A 32 -15.63 -1.49 16.90
C THR A 32 -15.99 -0.07 17.38
N ALA A 33 -17.19 0.40 17.05
CA ALA A 33 -17.67 1.72 17.47
C ALA A 33 -17.72 1.91 19.00
N ASP A 34 -17.88 0.84 19.77
CA ASP A 34 -17.83 0.83 21.23
C ASP A 34 -16.40 0.70 21.80
N GLY A 35 -15.36 0.74 20.94
CA GLY A 35 -13.95 0.78 21.32
C GLY A 35 -13.32 -0.56 21.67
N LYS A 36 -14.04 -1.67 21.53
CA LYS A 36 -13.50 -3.03 21.71
C LYS A 36 -12.74 -3.47 20.47
N ILE A 37 -11.89 -4.50 20.61
CA ILE A 37 -11.21 -5.11 19.45
C ILE A 37 -12.27 -5.72 18.53
N ASP A 38 -12.20 -5.38 17.26
CA ASP A 38 -13.06 -5.97 16.23
C ASP A 38 -12.54 -7.35 15.83
N LEU A 39 -13.04 -8.38 16.50
CA LEU A 39 -12.67 -9.77 16.22
C LEU A 39 -13.16 -10.26 14.85
N SER A 40 -14.12 -9.58 14.20
CA SER A 40 -14.57 -9.94 12.86
C SER A 40 -13.49 -9.72 11.79
N PHE A 41 -12.47 -8.92 12.10
CA PHE A 41 -11.30 -8.71 11.27
C PHE A 41 -10.42 -9.96 11.12
N PHE A 42 -10.48 -10.87 12.09
CA PHE A 42 -9.70 -12.11 12.12
C PHE A 42 -10.59 -13.32 11.79
N ALA A 43 -9.96 -14.37 11.29
CA ALA A 43 -10.57 -15.68 11.10
C ALA A 43 -10.87 -16.34 12.47
N PRO A 44 -11.60 -17.47 12.51
CA PRO A 44 -11.97 -18.13 13.77
C PRO A 44 -10.80 -18.58 14.66
N ASP A 45 -9.58 -18.70 14.10
CA ASP A 45 -8.35 -18.97 14.84
C ASP A 45 -7.75 -17.73 15.52
N CYS A 46 -8.36 -16.57 15.36
CA CYS A 46 -7.94 -15.27 15.90
C CYS A 46 -6.54 -14.83 15.44
N PHE A 47 -6.01 -15.41 14.36
CA PHE A 47 -4.67 -15.12 13.87
C PHE A 47 -4.69 -14.70 12.39
N HIS A 48 -5.27 -15.53 11.52
CA HIS A 48 -5.39 -15.18 10.11
C HIS A 48 -6.41 -14.06 9.92
N PHE A 49 -6.29 -13.30 8.84
CA PHE A 49 -7.32 -12.33 8.50
C PHE A 49 -8.57 -13.05 8.01
N SER A 50 -9.75 -12.55 8.40
CA SER A 50 -11.00 -12.97 7.78
C SER A 50 -11.08 -12.46 6.34
N GLN A 51 -12.13 -12.83 5.61
CA GLN A 51 -12.42 -12.19 4.31
C GLN A 51 -12.52 -10.66 4.43
N TYR A 52 -13.11 -10.17 5.52
CA TYR A 52 -13.19 -8.74 5.82
C TYR A 52 -11.81 -8.13 6.09
N GLY A 53 -10.98 -8.76 6.94
CA GLY A 53 -9.62 -8.31 7.19
C GLY A 53 -8.75 -8.28 5.92
N HIS A 54 -8.83 -9.31 5.08
CA HIS A 54 -8.16 -9.35 3.79
C HIS A 54 -8.59 -8.21 2.86
N ALA A 55 -9.89 -7.87 2.81
CA ALA A 55 -10.37 -6.76 2.01
C ALA A 55 -9.77 -5.42 2.46
N LEU A 56 -9.67 -5.18 3.78
CA LEU A 56 -9.06 -3.96 4.31
C LEU A 56 -7.53 -3.91 4.08
N MET A 57 -6.82 -5.04 4.25
CA MET A 57 -5.40 -5.16 3.88
C MET A 57 -5.17 -4.85 2.40
N ALA A 58 -6.01 -5.40 1.52
CA ALA A 58 -5.90 -5.19 0.07
C ALA A 58 -6.11 -3.71 -0.29
N LYS A 59 -7.06 -3.02 0.36
CA LYS A 59 -7.25 -1.57 0.19
C LYS A 59 -6.03 -0.77 0.63
N ALA A 60 -5.46 -1.10 1.79
CA ALA A 60 -4.24 -0.45 2.28
C ALA A 60 -3.06 -0.66 1.32
N LEU A 61 -2.85 -1.88 0.86
CA LEU A 61 -1.82 -2.23 -0.11
C LEU A 61 -2.00 -1.46 -1.42
N TRP A 62 -3.22 -1.43 -1.98
CA TRP A 62 -3.52 -0.70 -3.21
C TRP A 62 -3.18 0.78 -3.09
N ASN A 63 -3.65 1.42 -2.01
CA ASN A 63 -3.37 2.82 -1.73
C ASN A 63 -1.87 3.07 -1.60
N ASN A 64 -1.13 2.16 -0.97
CA ASN A 64 0.32 2.25 -0.86
C ASN A 64 1.03 2.12 -2.22
N MET A 65 0.57 1.23 -3.10
CA MET A 65 1.13 1.02 -4.43
C MET A 65 1.02 2.26 -5.34
N VAL A 66 -0.04 3.05 -5.22
CA VAL A 66 -0.25 4.26 -6.03
C VAL A 66 0.38 5.53 -5.42
N GLN A 67 0.83 5.46 -4.16
CA GLN A 67 1.56 6.55 -3.50
C GLN A 67 3.06 6.54 -3.87
N PRO A 68 3.65 7.70 -4.20
CA PRO A 68 5.06 7.79 -4.56
C PRO A 68 5.96 7.40 -3.38
N ILE A 69 7.13 6.84 -3.69
CA ILE A 69 8.16 6.57 -2.67
C ILE A 69 8.48 7.88 -1.92
N GLY A 70 8.59 7.77 -0.59
CA GLY A 70 8.72 8.90 0.32
C GLY A 70 7.39 9.46 0.84
N ALA A 71 6.27 9.18 0.16
CA ALA A 71 4.93 9.58 0.59
C ALA A 71 3.98 8.39 0.84
N LYS A 72 4.51 7.16 0.82
CA LYS A 72 3.75 5.94 1.15
C LYS A 72 3.29 6.00 2.60
N ALA A 73 2.02 5.70 2.84
CA ALA A 73 1.48 5.60 4.19
C ALA A 73 2.24 4.54 4.99
N THR A 74 2.59 4.87 6.22
CA THR A 74 3.23 3.95 7.16
C THR A 74 2.29 3.49 8.27
N VAL A 75 1.12 4.13 8.36
CA VAL A 75 0.05 3.85 9.33
C VAL A 75 -1.29 3.81 8.60
N VAL A 76 -2.15 2.89 9.00
CA VAL A 76 -3.51 2.73 8.47
C VAL A 76 -4.49 2.52 9.61
N ASN A 77 -5.62 3.22 9.57
CA ASN A 77 -6.72 3.01 10.52
C ASN A 77 -7.66 1.90 10.00
N PHE A 78 -7.47 0.67 10.46
CA PHE A 78 -8.35 -0.44 10.10
C PHE A 78 -9.70 -0.45 10.82
N SER A 79 -9.92 0.47 11.77
CA SER A 79 -11.24 0.67 12.39
C SER A 79 -12.20 1.45 11.48
N ASP A 80 -11.69 2.11 10.43
CA ASP A 80 -12.50 2.80 9.43
C ASP A 80 -12.55 1.99 8.12
N PRO A 81 -13.61 1.19 7.91
CA PRO A 81 -13.74 0.42 6.67
C PRO A 81 -14.09 1.28 5.45
N THR A 82 -14.47 2.56 5.67
CA THR A 82 -14.95 3.46 4.61
C THR A 82 -13.84 4.12 3.82
N THR A 83 -12.58 4.02 4.25
CA THR A 83 -11.41 4.54 3.54
C THR A 83 -11.45 4.17 2.05
N SER A 84 -11.46 5.16 1.15
CA SER A 84 -11.57 4.92 -0.29
C SER A 84 -10.29 4.36 -0.91
N LEU A 85 -10.44 3.68 -2.05
CA LEU A 85 -9.31 3.36 -2.92
C LEU A 85 -8.82 4.62 -3.61
N LEU A 86 -7.51 4.84 -3.59
CA LEU A 86 -6.86 5.94 -4.29
C LEU A 86 -6.72 5.60 -5.79
N CYS A 87 -6.97 6.61 -6.62
CA CYS A 87 -6.61 6.56 -8.04
C CYS A 87 -5.15 7.03 -8.21
N PRO A 88 -4.41 6.49 -9.20
CA PRO A 88 -3.16 7.09 -9.64
C PRO A 88 -3.35 8.58 -9.99
N ALA A 89 -2.34 9.40 -9.73
CA ALA A 89 -2.39 10.83 -10.07
C ALA A 89 -2.50 11.00 -11.58
N SER A 90 -3.35 11.90 -12.08
CA SER A 90 -3.52 12.11 -13.52
C SER A 90 -2.23 12.57 -14.22
N SER A 91 -1.35 13.29 -13.50
CA SER A 91 -0.02 13.69 -13.98
C SER A 91 1.00 12.54 -13.99
N CYS A 92 0.69 11.43 -13.31
CA CYS A 92 1.55 10.26 -13.18
C CYS A 92 0.73 8.98 -12.95
N PRO A 93 0.04 8.47 -13.98
CA PRO A 93 -1.01 7.46 -13.85
C PRO A 93 -0.44 6.03 -13.78
N PHE A 94 0.50 5.79 -12.87
CA PHE A 94 1.22 4.52 -12.73
C PHE A 94 1.20 4.00 -11.28
N ILE A 95 1.38 2.68 -11.12
CA ILE A 95 1.89 2.12 -9.87
C ILE A 95 3.29 2.69 -9.64
N ARG A 96 3.56 3.11 -8.41
CA ARG A 96 4.75 3.88 -8.06
C ARG A 96 5.93 2.99 -7.73
N THR A 97 7.05 3.27 -8.40
CA THR A 97 8.31 2.53 -8.33
C THR A 97 9.47 3.46 -7.98
N THR A 98 10.66 2.92 -7.78
CA THR A 98 11.91 3.70 -7.63
C THR A 98 12.21 4.54 -8.87
N LYS A 99 11.76 4.08 -10.05
CA LYS A 99 12.04 4.71 -11.34
C LYS A 99 11.08 5.85 -11.70
N ASN A 100 9.84 5.87 -11.16
CA ASN A 100 8.80 6.81 -11.57
C ASN A 100 8.23 7.70 -10.44
N SER A 101 8.69 7.52 -9.19
CA SER A 101 8.13 8.26 -8.05
C SER A 101 8.49 9.76 -8.07
N ALA A 102 9.74 10.09 -8.44
CA ALA A 102 10.20 11.48 -8.52
C ALA A 102 9.73 12.18 -9.80
N ASN A 103 9.80 11.47 -10.94
CA ASN A 103 9.34 11.97 -12.23
C ASN A 103 8.94 10.77 -13.09
N CYS A 104 7.80 10.86 -13.77
CA CYS A 104 7.32 9.81 -14.68
C CYS A 104 7.00 10.32 -16.08
N ALA A 105 7.37 11.56 -16.41
CA ALA A 105 7.13 12.14 -17.73
C ALA A 105 7.73 11.28 -18.85
N HIS A 106 8.88 10.64 -18.61
CA HIS A 106 9.51 9.72 -19.56
C HIS A 106 8.63 8.50 -19.92
N TYR A 107 7.72 8.10 -19.04
CA TYR A 107 6.82 6.95 -19.24
C TYR A 107 5.45 7.35 -19.82
N LEU A 108 5.16 8.65 -19.92
CA LEU A 108 3.92 9.11 -20.53
C LEU A 108 4.04 9.01 -22.04
N THR A 109 3.21 8.17 -22.66
CA THR A 109 3.00 8.24 -24.11
C THR A 109 2.25 9.54 -24.42
N PRO A 110 2.67 10.34 -25.41
CA PRO A 110 1.90 11.50 -25.84
C PRO A 110 0.47 11.08 -26.22
N ALA A 111 -0.52 11.84 -25.75
CA ALA A 111 -1.87 11.70 -26.28
C ALA A 111 -1.83 12.03 -27.78
N LYS A 112 -2.40 11.13 -28.60
CA LYS A 112 -2.59 11.38 -30.03
C LYS A 112 -3.59 12.51 -30.27
#